data_AF-A0A1V2P3E2-F1
#
_entry.id   AF-A0A1V2P3E2-F1
#
_cell.length_a   1.000
_cell.length_b   1.000
_cell.length_c   1.000
_cell.angle_alpha   90.00
_cell.angle_beta   90.00
_cell.angle_gamma   90.00
#
_symmetry.space_group_name_H-M   'P 1'
#
loop_
_entity.id
_entity.type
_entity.pdbx_description
1 polymer ?
#
loop_
_entity_poly.entity_id
_entity_poly.type
_entity_poly.pdbx_seq_one_letter_code
_entity_poly.pdbx_strand_id
1 'polypeptide(L)'
;MAESVRARLQPTQVLAGLVGLAFLALGVIGFVHTGFNDFAGQGHTMLWGVFAINPLHNVIHLLFGFVGLLMALTSATSRLFGWVVFAGYGALLVWGLMLVGLTSTNPVSELGNPLNLNVADNWLHLGIALLGLVIAIVPLRRKVIETEPEPVQVAPMQEPVTDPVPAQQPQTVAATDETVARQEEPKPRGLHRLSRLRSKGTTAH
;
A
#
# COMPACT_ATOMS: atom_id res chain seq x y z
N MET A 1 -1.07 35.31 1.53
CA MET A 1 -1.61 34.44 2.59
C MET A 1 -1.17 33.02 2.26
N ALA A 2 -0.30 32.42 3.08
CA ALA A 2 0.24 31.09 2.78
C ALA A 2 -0.84 30.04 3.03
N GLU A 3 -1.33 29.42 1.96
CA GLU A 3 -2.19 28.26 2.04
C GLU A 3 -1.35 27.12 2.62
N SER A 4 -1.57 26.80 3.90
CA SER A 4 -0.94 25.63 4.52
C SER A 4 -1.40 24.41 3.74
N VAL A 5 -0.51 23.83 2.92
CA VAL A 5 -0.71 22.50 2.35
C VAL A 5 -0.80 21.54 3.54
N ARG A 6 -2.00 21.34 4.08
CA ARG A 6 -2.22 20.33 5.11
C ARG A 6 -1.91 19.01 4.43
N ALA A 7 -0.77 18.42 4.77
CA ALA A 7 -0.46 17.06 4.39
C ALA A 7 -1.63 16.18 4.86
N ARG A 8 -2.44 15.68 3.93
CA ARG A 8 -3.54 14.78 4.26
C ARG A 8 -2.92 13.46 4.72
N LEU A 9 -3.03 13.17 6.01
CA LEU A 9 -2.63 11.89 6.57
C LEU A 9 -3.41 10.76 5.88
N GLN A 10 -2.69 9.73 5.43
CA GLN A 10 -3.33 8.56 4.85
C GLN A 10 -3.97 7.70 5.95
N PRO A 11 -5.09 7.01 5.67
CA PRO A 11 -5.74 6.15 6.67
C PRO A 11 -4.80 5.14 7.32
N THR A 12 -3.89 4.55 6.53
CA THR A 12 -2.89 3.59 7.02
C THR A 12 -1.92 4.21 8.02
N GLN A 13 -1.53 5.48 7.84
CA GLN A 13 -0.65 6.20 8.77
C GLN A 13 -1.35 6.49 10.08
N VAL A 14 -2.62 6.91 10.02
CA VAL A 14 -3.42 7.17 11.21
C VAL A 14 -3.59 5.87 12.02
N LEU A 15 -3.97 4.78 11.37
CA LEU A 15 -4.11 3.49 12.04
C LEU A 15 -2.79 2.99 12.64
N ALA A 16 -1.68 3.05 11.89
CA ALA A 16 -0.37 2.66 12.41
C ALA A 16 0.05 3.50 13.63
N GLY A 17 -0.19 4.81 13.58
CA GLY A 17 0.09 5.71 14.70
C GLY A 17 -0.76 5.42 15.93
N LEU A 18 -2.07 5.18 15.76
CA LEU A 18 -2.98 4.82 16.86
C LEU A 18 -2.60 3.48 17.50
N VAL A 19 -2.29 2.47 16.69
CA VAL A 19 -1.85 1.16 17.18
C VAL A 19 -0.50 1.28 17.89
N GLY A 20 0.45 2.02 17.34
CA GLY A 20 1.73 2.29 17.99
C GLY A 20 1.55 2.98 19.35
N LEU A 21 0.69 3.98 19.43
CA LEU A 21 0.38 4.68 20.67
C LEU A 21 -0.29 3.76 21.70
N ALA A 22 -1.23 2.91 21.27
CA ALA A 22 -1.89 1.94 22.14
C ALA A 22 -0.88 0.94 22.74
N PHE A 23 0.05 0.43 21.93
CA PHE A 23 1.10 -0.46 22.42
C PHE A 23 2.05 0.21 23.41
N LEU A 24 2.45 1.47 23.18
CA LEU A 24 3.22 2.22 24.16
C LEU A 24 2.47 2.36 25.48
N ALA A 25 1.18 2.73 25.41
CA ALA A 25 0.35 2.86 26.60
C ALA A 25 0.25 1.54 27.37
N LEU A 26 -0.01 0.43 26.67
CA LEU A 26 -0.09 -0.91 27.28
C LEU A 26 1.24 -1.33 27.91
N GLY A 27 2.38 -1.08 27.23
CA GLY A 27 3.69 -1.39 27.78
C GLY A 27 4.00 -0.58 29.05
N VAL A 28 3.70 0.72 29.05
CA VAL A 28 3.90 1.58 30.23
C VAL A 28 2.98 1.16 31.39
N ILE A 29 1.69 0.96 31.13
CA ILE A 29 0.73 0.51 32.14
C ILE A 29 1.15 -0.86 32.68
N GLY A 30 1.57 -1.77 31.80
CA GLY A 30 2.06 -3.08 32.19
C GLY A 30 3.24 -2.99 33.15
N PHE A 31 4.23 -2.13 32.87
CA PHE A 31 5.36 -1.91 33.78
C PHE A 31 4.95 -1.33 35.14
N VAL A 32 3.93 -0.47 35.18
CA VAL A 32 3.36 0.02 36.45
C VAL A 32 2.81 -1.13 37.29
N HIS A 33 2.24 -2.17 36.66
CA HIS A 33 1.73 -3.36 37.35
C HIS A 33 2.80 -4.40 37.68
N THR A 34 3.74 -4.68 36.77
CA THR A 34 4.71 -5.78 36.93
C THR A 34 5.98 -5.36 37.66
N GLY A 35 6.34 -4.07 37.61
CA GLY A 35 7.71 -3.65 37.89
C GLY A 35 8.71 -4.32 36.94
N PHE A 36 9.93 -4.57 37.41
CA PHE A 36 11.05 -5.11 36.62
C PHE A 36 11.58 -6.46 37.12
N ASN A 37 11.01 -6.99 38.20
CA ASN A 37 11.42 -8.29 38.76
C ASN A 37 10.79 -9.44 37.99
N ASP A 38 11.41 -10.63 38.04
CA ASP A 38 10.90 -11.84 37.39
C ASP A 38 10.59 -11.63 35.89
N PHE A 39 11.60 -11.16 35.15
CA PHE A 39 11.43 -10.50 33.86
C PHE A 39 10.68 -11.32 32.81
N ALA A 40 10.95 -12.63 32.73
CA ALA A 40 10.26 -13.58 31.84
C ALA A 40 9.45 -14.62 32.62
N GLY A 41 9.10 -14.30 33.87
CA GLY A 41 8.37 -15.21 34.75
C GLY A 41 6.92 -15.37 34.35
N GLN A 42 6.32 -16.44 34.86
CA GLN A 42 4.93 -16.83 34.62
C GLN A 42 4.05 -16.57 35.85
N GLY A 43 4.40 -15.55 36.64
CA GLY A 43 3.67 -15.19 37.86
C GLY A 43 2.22 -14.78 37.59
N HIS A 44 1.42 -14.66 38.66
CA HIS A 44 -0.01 -14.37 38.59
C HIS A 44 -0.36 -12.88 38.37
N THR A 45 0.58 -12.08 37.85
CA THR A 45 0.30 -10.67 37.58
C THR A 45 -0.62 -10.55 36.37
N MET A 46 -1.82 -10.03 36.62
CA MET A 46 -2.87 -9.87 35.62
C MET A 46 -3.16 -8.39 35.39
N LEU A 47 -3.19 -7.96 34.13
CA LEU A 47 -3.72 -6.67 33.73
C LEU A 47 -5.25 -6.75 33.69
N TRP A 48 -5.91 -5.89 34.46
CA TRP A 48 -7.37 -5.85 34.63
C TRP A 48 -8.01 -7.19 35.04
N GLY A 49 -7.23 -8.11 35.61
CA GLY A 49 -7.70 -9.45 35.97
C GLY A 49 -7.93 -10.41 34.80
N VAL A 50 -7.54 -10.03 33.58
CA VAL A 50 -7.84 -10.80 32.35
C VAL A 50 -6.58 -11.21 31.59
N PHE A 51 -5.64 -10.30 31.37
CA PHE A 51 -4.45 -10.55 30.54
C PHE A 51 -3.25 -10.85 31.42
N ALA A 52 -2.57 -11.96 31.17
CA ALA A 52 -1.38 -12.31 31.93
C ALA A 52 -0.19 -11.56 31.35
N ILE A 53 0.54 -10.84 32.22
CA ILE A 53 1.63 -9.97 31.79
C ILE A 53 2.88 -10.22 32.62
N ASN A 54 4.03 -9.95 32.02
CA ASN A 54 5.32 -9.90 32.68
C ASN A 54 6.18 -8.78 32.07
N PRO A 55 7.31 -8.41 32.69
CA PRO A 55 8.15 -7.34 32.19
C PRO A 55 8.64 -7.55 30.74
N LEU A 56 8.95 -8.78 30.33
CA LEU A 56 9.37 -9.09 28.96
C LEU A 56 8.26 -8.77 27.94
N HIS A 57 7.02 -9.18 28.22
CA HIS A 57 5.86 -8.88 27.38
C HIS A 57 5.64 -7.36 27.25
N ASN A 58 5.84 -6.62 28.35
CA ASN A 58 5.74 -5.16 28.35
C ASN A 58 6.83 -4.50 27.49
N VAL A 59 8.06 -5.01 27.49
CA VAL A 59 9.11 -4.55 26.57
C VAL A 59 8.70 -4.76 25.12
N ILE A 60 8.16 -5.93 24.78
CA ILE A 60 7.69 -6.20 23.41
C ILE A 60 6.60 -5.19 23.01
N HIS A 61 5.64 -4.90 23.89
CA HIS A 61 4.65 -3.85 23.64
C HIS A 61 5.31 -2.48 23.41
N LEU A 62 6.27 -2.08 24.24
CA LEU A 62 6.98 -0.80 24.04
C LEU A 62 7.73 -0.76 22.70
N LEU A 63 8.38 -1.85 22.29
CA LEU A 63 9.09 -1.93 21.01
C LEU A 63 8.14 -1.82 19.83
N PHE A 64 7.04 -2.59 19.83
CA PHE A 64 6.01 -2.48 18.79
C PHE A 64 5.39 -1.08 18.76
N GLY A 65 5.19 -0.47 19.92
CA GLY A 65 4.66 0.87 20.04
C GLY A 65 5.58 1.93 19.44
N PHE A 66 6.86 1.89 19.80
CA PHE A 66 7.87 2.80 19.27
C PHE A 66 8.06 2.64 17.76
N VAL A 67 8.21 1.41 17.28
CA VAL A 67 8.31 1.11 15.85
C VAL A 67 7.05 1.57 15.11
N GLY A 68 5.86 1.35 15.69
CA GLY A 68 4.59 1.79 15.10
C GLY A 68 4.52 3.30 14.88
N LEU A 69 4.93 4.10 15.88
CA LEU A 69 5.01 5.55 15.73
C LEU A 69 6.01 5.98 14.66
N LEU A 70 7.19 5.36 14.63
CA LEU A 70 8.21 5.67 13.63
C LEU A 70 7.75 5.29 12.21
N MET A 71 7.05 4.18 12.07
CA MET A 71 6.54 3.70 10.79
C MET A 71 5.26 4.42 10.35
N ALA A 72 4.57 5.14 11.24
CA ALA A 72 3.44 6.01 10.89
C ALA A 72 3.86 7.24 10.06
N LEU A 73 5.16 7.59 10.05
CA LEU A 73 5.68 8.77 9.35
C LEU A 73 5.44 8.76 7.84
N THR A 74 5.41 7.59 7.20
CA THR A 74 5.09 7.46 5.78
C THR A 74 4.09 6.34 5.54
N SER A 75 3.28 6.47 4.50
CA SER A 75 2.24 5.48 4.21
C SER A 75 2.81 4.13 3.77
N ALA A 76 4.01 4.11 3.18
CA ALA A 76 4.72 2.89 2.80
C ALA A 76 5.21 2.14 4.04
N THR A 77 5.87 2.82 4.97
CA THR A 77 6.29 2.21 6.24
C THR A 77 5.10 1.80 7.09
N SER A 78 3.99 2.52 7.06
CA SER A 78 2.78 2.14 7.81
C SER A 78 2.19 0.80 7.34
N ARG A 79 2.23 0.53 6.04
CA ARG A 79 1.81 -0.77 5.49
C ARG A 79 2.75 -1.89 5.88
N LEU A 80 4.06 -1.63 5.86
CA LEU A 80 5.05 -2.58 6.33
C LEU A 80 4.83 -2.89 7.82
N PHE A 81 4.54 -1.88 8.64
CA PHE A 81 4.17 -2.07 10.03
C PHE A 81 2.95 -2.99 10.18
N GLY A 82 1.91 -2.78 9.37
CA GLY A 82 0.74 -3.68 9.33
C GLY A 82 1.13 -5.14 9.08
N TRP A 83 2.01 -5.42 8.11
CA TRP A 83 2.52 -6.77 7.85
C TRP A 83 3.34 -7.33 9.02
N VAL A 84 4.18 -6.51 9.65
CA VAL A 84 4.97 -6.91 10.83
C VAL A 84 4.05 -7.25 12.01
N VAL A 85 3.01 -6.45 12.26
CA VAL A 85 2.01 -6.73 13.30
C VAL A 85 1.23 -8.01 12.97
N PHE A 86 0.76 -8.17 11.74
CA PHE A 86 0.05 -9.39 11.32
C PHE A 86 0.90 -10.65 11.52
N ALA A 87 2.14 -10.64 11.02
CA ALA A 87 3.03 -11.79 11.13
C ALA A 87 3.46 -12.05 12.58
N GLY A 88 3.83 -10.99 13.32
CA GLY A 88 4.28 -11.09 14.71
C GLY A 88 3.19 -11.60 15.65
N TYR A 89 2.02 -10.96 15.65
CA TYR A 89 0.90 -11.39 16.51
C TYR A 89 0.25 -12.69 16.03
N GLY A 90 0.28 -12.97 14.72
CA GLY A 90 -0.10 -14.27 14.18
C GLY A 90 0.82 -15.39 14.68
N ALA A 91 2.13 -15.16 14.71
CA ALA A 91 3.09 -16.12 15.26
C ALA A 91 2.90 -16.31 16.78
N LEU A 92 2.65 -15.24 17.53
CA LEU A 92 2.35 -15.32 18.96
C LEU A 92 1.04 -16.07 19.25
N LEU A 93 0.01 -15.88 18.43
CA LEU A 93 -1.22 -16.66 18.51
C LEU A 93 -0.93 -18.15 18.29
N VAL A 94 -0.21 -18.50 17.22
CA VAL A 94 0.15 -19.90 16.94
C VAL A 94 0.95 -20.49 18.10
N TRP A 95 1.91 -19.73 18.64
CA TRP A 95 2.70 -20.13 19.80
C TRP A 95 1.82 -20.39 21.03
N GLY A 96 0.95 -19.45 21.39
CA GLY A 96 0.05 -19.59 22.53
C GLY A 96 -0.94 -20.74 22.38
N LEU A 97 -1.38 -21.03 21.15
CA LEU A 97 -2.19 -22.20 20.85
C LEU A 97 -1.42 -23.52 20.98
N MET A 98 -0.13 -23.54 20.61
CA MET A 98 0.76 -24.69 20.86
C MET A 98 0.92 -24.95 22.36
N LEU A 99 1.07 -23.90 23.18
CA LEU A 99 1.15 -24.01 24.64
C LEU A 99 -0.10 -24.61 25.28
N VAL A 100 -1.28 -24.36 24.71
CA VAL A 100 -2.57 -24.95 25.17
C VAL A 100 -2.74 -26.41 24.71
N GLY A 101 -1.83 -26.95 23.90
CA GLY A 101 -1.81 -28.37 23.52
C GLY A 101 -2.71 -28.71 22.34
N LEU A 102 -2.83 -27.83 21.34
CA LEU A 102 -3.57 -28.13 20.10
C LEU A 102 -3.01 -29.34 19.32
N THR A 103 -1.75 -29.72 19.54
CA THR A 103 -1.09 -30.84 18.86
C THR A 103 -0.63 -31.90 19.87
N SER A 104 -0.66 -33.16 19.45
CA SER A 104 -0.26 -34.32 20.27
C SER A 104 1.20 -34.26 20.74
N THR A 105 2.04 -33.54 20.00
CA THR A 105 3.41 -33.18 20.35
C THR A 105 3.53 -31.66 20.32
N ASN A 106 3.98 -31.06 21.42
CA ASN A 106 4.21 -29.61 21.50
C ASN A 106 5.69 -29.33 21.17
N PRO A 107 6.02 -28.86 19.95
CA PRO A 107 7.42 -28.63 19.56
C PRO A 107 8.09 -27.47 20.32
N VAL A 108 7.32 -26.66 21.04
CA VAL A 108 7.81 -25.51 21.82
C VAL A 108 7.73 -25.76 23.33
N SER A 109 7.46 -26.98 23.78
CA SER A 109 7.36 -27.33 25.21
C SER A 109 8.63 -26.96 25.98
N GLU A 110 9.80 -27.16 25.37
CA GLU A 110 11.11 -26.81 25.97
C GLU A 110 11.32 -25.29 26.11
N LEU A 111 10.67 -24.49 25.25
CA LEU A 111 10.79 -23.03 25.24
C LEU A 111 9.79 -22.36 26.20
N GLY A 112 8.71 -23.07 26.56
CA GLY A 112 7.75 -22.65 27.57
C GLY A 112 6.97 -21.38 27.20
N ASN A 113 6.52 -20.66 28.24
CA ASN A 113 5.69 -19.46 28.12
C ASN A 113 6.43 -18.19 28.60
N PRO A 114 7.46 -17.71 27.89
CA PRO A 114 8.28 -16.59 28.34
C PRO A 114 7.53 -15.25 28.38
N LEU A 115 6.43 -15.12 27.63
CA LEU A 115 5.60 -13.91 27.61
C LEU A 115 4.40 -13.97 28.56
N ASN A 116 4.31 -15.04 29.36
CA ASN A 116 3.20 -15.29 30.27
C ASN A 116 1.84 -15.22 29.58
N LEU A 117 1.72 -15.76 28.36
CA LEU A 117 0.48 -15.76 27.58
C LEU A 117 -0.59 -16.64 28.23
N ASN A 118 -1.81 -16.14 28.31
CA ASN A 118 -2.98 -16.92 28.69
C ASN A 118 -4.00 -17.02 27.53
N VAL A 119 -5.15 -17.64 27.79
CA VAL A 119 -6.21 -17.81 26.78
C VAL A 119 -6.77 -16.46 26.29
N ALA A 120 -6.95 -15.49 27.19
CA ALA A 120 -7.42 -14.17 26.81
C ALA A 120 -6.39 -13.44 25.94
N ASP A 121 -5.10 -13.59 26.24
CA ASP A 121 -4.03 -13.08 25.39
C ASP A 121 -4.13 -13.66 23.99
N ASN A 122 -4.33 -14.98 23.83
CA ASN A 122 -4.46 -15.59 22.50
C ASN A 122 -5.58 -14.93 21.67
N TRP A 123 -6.75 -14.69 22.26
CA TRP A 123 -7.84 -14.00 21.57
C TRP A 123 -7.48 -12.56 21.20
N LEU A 124 -6.79 -11.84 22.08
CA LEU A 124 -6.30 -10.50 21.79
C LEU A 124 -5.28 -10.52 20.64
N HIS A 125 -4.35 -11.48 20.62
CA HIS A 125 -3.36 -11.64 19.55
C HIS A 125 -4.02 -11.90 18.19
N LEU A 126 -5.10 -12.69 18.14
CA LEU A 126 -5.89 -12.86 16.93
C LEU A 126 -6.47 -11.51 16.45
N GLY A 127 -7.10 -10.74 17.35
CA GLY A 127 -7.65 -9.43 17.02
C GLY A 127 -6.60 -8.46 16.50
N ILE A 128 -5.42 -8.42 17.14
CA ILE A 128 -4.30 -7.59 16.75
C ILE A 128 -3.73 -8.02 15.39
N ALA A 129 -3.59 -9.32 15.13
CA ALA A 129 -3.12 -9.83 13.86
C ALA A 129 -4.05 -9.35 12.73
N LEU A 130 -5.36 -9.53 12.90
CA LEU A 130 -6.36 -9.05 11.94
C LEU A 130 -6.30 -7.53 11.73
N LEU A 131 -6.09 -6.75 12.80
CA LEU A 131 -5.90 -5.31 12.69
C LEU A 131 -4.64 -4.95 11.89
N GLY A 132 -3.53 -5.67 12.13
CA GLY A 132 -2.30 -5.53 11.33
C GLY A 132 -2.54 -5.80 9.85
N LEU A 133 -3.31 -6.84 9.53
CA LEU A 133 -3.69 -7.16 8.15
C LEU A 133 -4.51 -6.04 7.52
N VAL A 134 -5.48 -5.48 8.23
CA VAL A 134 -6.27 -4.33 7.77
C VAL A 134 -5.36 -3.13 7.46
N ILE A 135 -4.43 -2.80 8.36
CA ILE A 135 -3.46 -1.70 8.15
C ILE A 135 -2.62 -1.95 6.90
N ALA A 136 -2.20 -3.19 6.66
CA ALA A 136 -1.37 -3.56 5.53
C ALA A 136 -2.09 -3.39 4.18
N ILE A 137 -3.38 -3.73 4.11
CA ILE A 137 -4.13 -3.81 2.85
C ILE A 137 -5.03 -2.61 2.55
N VAL A 138 -5.28 -1.72 3.52
CA VAL A 138 -6.18 -0.58 3.32
C VAL A 138 -5.71 0.32 2.16
N PRO A 139 -6.63 0.70 1.24
CA PRO A 139 -6.31 1.58 0.11
C PRO A 139 -5.84 2.98 0.56
N LEU A 140 -4.89 3.53 -0.18
CA LEU A 140 -4.51 4.95 -0.05
C LEU A 140 -5.61 5.82 -0.66
N ARG A 141 -5.93 6.95 -0.03
CA ARG A 141 -6.77 7.97 -0.66
C ARG A 141 -6.00 8.56 -1.85
N ARG A 142 -6.45 8.27 -3.08
CA ARG A 142 -6.01 8.96 -4.31
C ARG A 142 -6.75 10.30 -4.44
N LYS A 143 -6.04 11.35 -4.89
CA LYS A 143 -6.67 12.57 -5.40
C LYS A 143 -7.25 12.28 -6.78
N VAL A 144 -8.49 12.70 -7.02
CA VAL A 144 -8.93 13.06 -8.37
C VAL A 144 -8.29 14.42 -8.63
N ILE A 145 -7.35 14.49 -9.56
CA ILE A 145 -6.92 15.77 -10.10
C ILE A 145 -8.05 16.13 -11.06
N GLU A 146 -8.95 17.01 -10.62
CA GLU A 146 -9.77 17.74 -11.58
C GLU A 146 -8.78 18.54 -12.42
N THR A 147 -8.49 18.05 -13.61
CA THR A 147 -7.90 18.87 -14.66
C THR A 147 -8.96 19.93 -14.94
N GLU A 148 -8.84 21.08 -14.28
CA GLU A 148 -9.60 22.26 -14.68
C GLU A 148 -9.37 22.39 -16.19
N PRO A 149 -10.43 22.36 -17.02
CA PRO A 149 -10.26 22.44 -18.46
C PRO A 149 -9.47 23.71 -18.70
N GLU A 150 -8.26 23.57 -19.25
CA GLU A 150 -7.44 24.70 -19.66
C GLU A 150 -8.38 25.67 -20.38
N PRO A 151 -8.52 26.93 -19.91
CA PRO A 151 -9.43 27.86 -20.55
C PRO A 151 -9.00 27.91 -21.99
N VAL A 152 -9.83 27.35 -22.87
CA VAL A 152 -9.62 27.39 -24.31
C VAL A 152 -9.42 28.86 -24.60
N GLN A 153 -8.18 29.27 -24.86
CA GLN A 153 -7.90 30.61 -25.34
C GLN A 153 -8.61 30.65 -26.67
N VAL A 154 -9.82 31.21 -26.66
CA VAL A 154 -10.58 31.48 -27.88
C VAL A 154 -9.74 32.53 -28.57
N ALA A 155 -8.89 32.10 -29.50
CA ALA A 155 -8.13 32.99 -30.35
C ALA A 155 -9.12 34.02 -30.89
N PRO A 156 -8.83 35.33 -30.84
CA PRO A 156 -9.75 36.34 -31.32
C PRO A 156 -10.14 35.97 -32.74
N MET A 157 -11.45 35.84 -32.95
CA MET A 157 -12.07 35.56 -34.23
C MET A 157 -11.50 36.59 -35.21
N GLN A 158 -10.60 36.16 -36.11
CA GLN A 158 -10.10 37.03 -37.16
C GLN A 158 -11.32 37.39 -38.02
N GLU A 159 -11.67 38.67 -38.06
CA GLU A 159 -12.71 39.15 -38.96
C GLU A 159 -12.38 38.70 -40.38
N PRO A 160 -13.37 38.27 -41.18
CA PRO A 160 -13.12 37.85 -42.54
C PRO A 160 -12.56 39.05 -43.31
N VAL A 161 -11.29 38.96 -43.70
CA VAL A 161 -10.69 39.87 -44.66
C VAL A 161 -11.50 39.73 -45.95
N THR A 162 -12.35 40.71 -46.23
CA THR A 162 -13.04 40.83 -47.51
C THR A 162 -12.02 41.31 -48.53
N ASP A 163 -11.44 40.39 -49.28
CA ASP A 163 -10.65 40.76 -50.45
C ASP A 163 -11.57 41.47 -51.47
N PRO A 164 -11.13 42.60 -52.07
CA PRO A 164 -11.89 43.23 -53.13
C PRO A 164 -11.94 42.29 -54.34
N VAL A 165 -13.17 41.96 -54.76
CA VAL A 165 -13.46 41.17 -55.97
C VAL A 165 -12.74 41.81 -57.18
N PRO A 166 -11.82 41.10 -57.86
CA PRO A 166 -11.20 41.63 -59.06
C PRO A 166 -12.24 41.73 -60.18
N ALA A 167 -12.35 42.91 -60.79
CA ALA A 167 -13.19 43.12 -61.97
C ALA A 167 -12.72 42.20 -63.11
N GLN A 168 -13.58 41.27 -63.53
CA GLN A 168 -13.33 40.41 -64.68
C GLN A 168 -13.36 41.25 -65.97
N GLN A 169 -12.21 41.41 -66.62
CA GLN A 169 -12.15 41.84 -68.01
C GLN A 169 -12.49 40.65 -68.92
N PRO A 170 -13.34 40.80 -69.95
CA PRO A 170 -13.62 39.73 -70.87
C PRO A 170 -12.42 39.55 -71.80
N GLN A 171 -11.72 38.42 -71.69
CA GLN A 171 -10.71 38.02 -72.67
C GLN A 171 -11.16 36.79 -73.46
N THR A 172 -11.07 36.99 -74.76
CA THR A 172 -11.52 36.22 -75.90
C THR A 172 -10.98 34.80 -75.94
N VAL A 173 -11.83 33.87 -76.36
CA VAL A 173 -11.52 32.45 -76.57
C VAL A 173 -10.50 32.31 -77.70
N ALA A 174 -9.37 31.66 -77.43
CA ALA A 174 -8.48 31.09 -78.44
C ALA A 174 -8.16 29.65 -78.04
N ALA A 175 -8.55 28.73 -78.90
CA ALA A 175 -8.34 27.30 -78.79
C ALA A 175 -6.86 26.94 -78.98
N THR A 176 -6.40 25.89 -78.30
CA THR A 176 -5.43 24.93 -78.84
C THR A 176 -5.44 23.63 -78.04
N ASP A 177 -4.98 22.61 -78.73
CA ASP A 177 -5.26 21.19 -78.70
C ASP A 177 -4.26 20.39 -77.80
N GLU A 178 -4.50 19.08 -77.68
CA GLU A 178 -3.53 18.02 -77.33
C GLU A 178 -3.02 17.90 -75.86
N THR A 179 -2.71 16.75 -75.25
CA THR A 179 -2.79 15.32 -75.58
C THR A 179 -2.54 14.48 -74.30
N VAL A 180 -3.22 13.33 -74.28
CA VAL A 180 -3.12 12.09 -73.48
C VAL A 180 -1.79 11.76 -72.76
N ALA A 181 -1.86 11.30 -71.50
CA ALA A 181 -1.14 10.10 -71.02
C ALA A 181 -1.69 9.57 -69.68
N ARG A 182 -1.91 8.26 -69.63
CA ARG A 182 -2.53 7.45 -68.57
C ARG A 182 -1.50 6.43 -68.06
N GLN A 183 -1.19 6.36 -66.77
CA GLN A 183 -0.52 5.21 -66.11
C GLN A 183 -0.94 5.20 -64.61
N GLU A 184 -1.85 4.32 -64.18
CA GLU A 184 -1.65 2.96 -63.63
C GLU A 184 -1.27 2.90 -62.13
N GLU A 185 -2.26 2.59 -61.28
CA GLU A 185 -2.12 1.86 -60.00
C GLU A 185 -2.23 0.34 -60.30
N PRO A 186 -1.67 -0.63 -59.52
CA PRO A 186 -2.10 -0.84 -58.11
C PRO A 186 -1.20 -1.67 -57.12
N LYS A 187 -1.67 -1.69 -55.85
CA LYS A 187 -1.79 -2.84 -54.89
C LYS A 187 -0.75 -3.08 -53.76
N PRO A 188 -1.18 -3.36 -52.49
CA PRO A 188 -0.34 -3.34 -51.29
C PRO A 188 0.17 -4.73 -50.85
N ARG A 189 1.21 -4.76 -49.98
CA ARG A 189 1.84 -6.01 -49.51
C ARG A 189 1.99 -6.07 -47.97
N GLY A 190 1.15 -6.90 -47.35
CA GLY A 190 1.58 -8.10 -46.60
C GLY A 190 2.18 -7.98 -45.19
N LEU A 191 1.38 -8.46 -44.22
CA LEU A 191 1.71 -8.89 -42.85
C LEU A 191 2.88 -9.90 -42.76
N HIS A 192 3.60 -9.91 -41.63
CA HIS A 192 4.00 -11.06 -40.79
C HIS A 192 5.31 -10.79 -40.04
N ARG A 193 5.28 -10.71 -38.71
CA ARG A 193 6.48 -10.88 -37.86
C ARG A 193 6.23 -12.04 -36.89
N LEU A 194 6.92 -13.15 -37.15
CA LEU A 194 6.84 -14.41 -36.43
C LEU A 194 7.72 -14.42 -35.17
N SER A 195 7.19 -15.17 -34.21
CA SER A 195 7.79 -15.83 -33.06
C SER A 195 9.10 -16.61 -33.32
N ARG A 196 10.05 -16.51 -32.40
CA ARG A 196 11.14 -17.49 -32.10
C ARG A 196 11.15 -17.67 -30.58
N LEU A 197 10.75 -18.79 -29.96
CA LEU A 197 11.37 -20.13 -29.85
C LEU A 197 12.85 -20.11 -29.43
N ARG A 198 13.18 -20.65 -28.23
CA ARG A 198 13.72 -22.02 -28.04
C ARG A 198 14.64 -22.19 -26.79
N SER A 199 14.15 -22.99 -25.84
CA SER A 199 14.78 -24.08 -25.05
C SER A 199 16.30 -24.36 -25.15
N LYS A 200 16.92 -24.56 -23.96
CA LYS A 200 17.93 -25.58 -23.54
C LYS A 200 17.75 -25.75 -22.02
N GLY A 201 17.45 -26.91 -21.39
CA GLY A 201 18.17 -28.20 -21.29
C GLY A 201 18.86 -28.28 -19.89
N THR A 202 18.37 -29.07 -18.90
CA THR A 202 18.84 -30.43 -18.49
C THR A 202 20.34 -30.44 -18.08
N THR A 203 20.86 -30.86 -16.92
CA THR A 203 20.73 -32.06 -16.02
C THR A 203 21.52 -31.77 -14.72
N ALA A 204 21.06 -32.23 -13.54
CA ALA A 204 21.62 -33.32 -12.71
C ALA A 204 23.12 -33.24 -12.32
N HIS A 205 23.38 -33.10 -11.01
CA HIS A 205 24.39 -33.80 -10.23
C HIS A 205 23.97 -33.81 -8.75
#